data_AF-A0A959WP09-F1
#
_entry.id   AF-A0A959WP09-F1
#
_cell.length_a   1.000
_cell.length_b   1.000
_cell.length_c   1.000
_cell.angle_alpha   90.00
_cell.angle_beta   90.00
_cell.angle_gamma   90.00
#
_symmetry.space_group_name_H-M   'P 1'
#
loop_
_entity.id
_entity.type
_entity.pdbx_description
1 polymer ?
#
loop_
_entity_poly.entity_id
_entity_poly.type
_entity_poly.pdbx_seq_one_letter_code
_entity_poly.pdbx_strand_id
1 'polypeptide(L)'
;MALTISSIGLIISLLSLPVVLLLDGPFGGWVLAVGLWLLNWVAQMATNRFTGDLQAVAAVGLTGISLIARAWMVVIILFIVALQYSKPVALTAAGVFMVAFTFDLLGRTILQAAT
;
A
#
# COMPACT_ATOMS: atom_id res chain seq x y z
N MET A 1 16.88 -15.14 -3.31
CA MET A 1 16.02 -14.52 -2.30
C MET A 1 14.58 -14.72 -2.72
N ALA A 2 13.83 -15.59 -2.04
CA ALA A 2 12.47 -15.95 -2.44
C ALA A 2 11.56 -14.70 -2.37
N LEU A 3 10.73 -14.51 -3.40
CA LEU A 3 9.69 -13.49 -3.42
C LEU A 3 8.65 -13.85 -2.35
N THR A 4 8.81 -13.37 -1.12
CA THR A 4 7.78 -13.52 -0.08
C THR A 4 6.64 -12.56 -0.38
N ILE A 5 5.68 -13.06 -1.16
CA ILE A 5 4.46 -12.35 -1.50
C ILE A 5 3.52 -12.49 -0.32
N SER A 6 3.32 -11.41 0.43
CA SER A 6 2.24 -11.35 1.41
C SER A 6 0.91 -11.21 0.68
N SER A 7 0.03 -12.19 0.83
CA SER A 7 -1.37 -12.13 0.35
C SER A 7 -2.30 -11.43 1.35
N ILE A 8 -1.79 -11.07 2.54
CA ILE A 8 -2.60 -10.49 3.62
C ILE A 8 -3.18 -9.14 3.19
N GLY A 9 -2.40 -8.32 2.50
CA GLY A 9 -2.89 -7.03 1.97
C GLY A 9 -4.07 -7.19 1.00
N LEU A 10 -4.09 -8.25 0.18
CA LEU A 10 -5.23 -8.56 -0.71
C LEU A 10 -6.47 -8.93 0.09
N ILE A 11 -6.31 -9.80 1.08
CA ILE A 11 -7.43 -10.26 1.93
C ILE A 11 -8.05 -9.06 2.64
N ILE A 12 -7.23 -8.21 3.25
CA ILE A 12 -7.69 -7.00 3.94
C ILE A 12 -8.35 -6.01 2.98
N SER A 13 -7.80 -5.83 1.77
CA SER A 13 -8.39 -4.99 0.73
C SER A 13 -9.80 -5.47 0.36
N LEU A 14 -10.00 -6.78 0.20
CA LEU A 14 -11.32 -7.35 -0.09
C LEU A 14 -12.28 -7.25 1.10
N LEU A 15 -11.81 -7.55 2.32
CA LEU A 15 -12.61 -7.48 3.54
C LEU A 15 -12.98 -6.06 3.95
N SER A 16 -12.23 -5.05 3.50
CA SER A 16 -12.58 -3.65 3.76
C SER A 16 -13.81 -3.18 2.97
N LEU A 17 -14.15 -3.81 1.84
CA LEU A 17 -15.33 -3.44 1.05
C LEU A 17 -16.64 -3.56 1.86
N PRO A 18 -16.98 -4.71 2.48
CA PRO A 18 -18.19 -4.80 3.28
C PRO A 18 -18.18 -3.82 4.45
N VAL A 19 -17.02 -3.54 5.05
CA VAL A 19 -16.91 -2.55 6.14
C VAL A 19 -17.24 -1.14 5.63
N VAL A 20 -16.73 -0.75 4.45
CA VAL A 20 -17.05 0.54 3.84
C VAL A 20 -18.55 0.65 3.54
N LEU A 21 -19.14 -0.41 2.98
CA LEU A 21 -20.58 -0.42 2.66
C LEU A 21 -21.47 -0.41 3.91
N LEU A 22 -21.08 -1.10 4.99
CA LEU A 22 -21.81 -1.10 6.26
C LEU A 22 -21.77 0.24 7.00
N LEU A 23 -20.75 1.06 6.73
CA LEU A 23 -20.58 2.41 7.31
C LEU A 23 -21.11 3.52 6.40
N ASP A 24 -21.89 3.18 5.37
CA ASP A 24 -22.37 4.09 4.33
C ASP A 24 -21.24 4.91 3.66
N GLY A 25 -20.05 4.31 3.59
CA GLY A 25 -18.87 4.92 3.01
C GLY A 25 -18.91 4.95 1.48
N PRO A 26 -18.32 5.97 0.84
CA PRO A 26 -18.30 6.08 -0.61
C PRO A 26 -17.50 4.94 -1.25
N PHE A 27 -18.15 4.18 -2.12
CA PHE A 27 -17.51 3.10 -2.90
C PHE A 27 -16.27 3.57 -3.68
N GLY A 28 -16.30 4.79 -4.22
CA GLY A 28 -15.14 5.39 -4.91
C GLY A 28 -13.91 5.53 -4.01
N GLY A 29 -14.09 5.70 -2.69
CA GLY A 29 -13.00 5.74 -1.73
C GLY A 29 -12.32 4.38 -1.57
N TRP A 30 -13.11 3.31 -1.52
CA TRP A 30 -12.57 1.95 -1.51
C TRP A 30 -11.79 1.63 -2.79
N VAL A 31 -12.35 1.94 -3.96
CA VAL A 31 -11.68 1.72 -5.26
C VAL A 31 -10.34 2.45 -5.31
N LEU A 32 -10.32 3.71 -4.88
CA LEU A 32 -9.10 4.52 -4.82
C LEU A 32 -8.07 3.90 -3.87
N ALA A 33 -8.48 3.47 -2.67
CA ALA A 33 -7.58 2.83 -1.72
C ALA A 33 -6.94 1.56 -2.27
N VAL A 34 -7.75 0.67 -2.84
CA VAL A 34 -7.27 -0.60 -3.42
C VAL A 34 -6.34 -0.32 -4.60
N GLY A 35 -6.66 0.67 -5.45
CA GLY A 35 -5.77 1.11 -6.52
C GLY A 35 -4.42 1.61 -6.01
N LEU A 36 -4.42 2.48 -4.99
CA LEU A 36 -3.21 3.01 -4.37
C LEU A 36 -2.38 1.91 -3.68
N TRP A 37 -3.05 0.95 -3.04
CA TRP A 37 -2.42 -0.21 -2.43
C TRP A 37 -1.78 -1.12 -3.48
N LEU A 38 -2.48 -1.42 -4.58
CA LEU A 38 -1.94 -2.19 -5.71
C LEU A 38 -0.71 -1.51 -6.32
N LEU A 39 -0.75 -0.19 -6.53
CA LEU A 39 0.40 0.57 -7.03
C LEU A 39 1.59 0.47 -6.06
N ASN A 40 1.35 0.55 -4.75
CA ASN A 40 2.38 0.36 -3.74
C ASN A 40 2.99 -1.05 -3.82
N TRP A 41 2.14 -2.06 -3.93
CA TRP A 41 2.50 -3.47 -3.99
C TRP A 41 3.38 -3.77 -5.21
N VAL A 42 2.98 -3.28 -6.40
CA VAL A 42 3.75 -3.44 -7.65
C VAL A 42 5.08 -2.69 -7.59
N ALA A 43 5.09 -1.45 -7.12
CA ALA A 43 6.32 -0.66 -7.00
C ALA A 43 7.32 -1.30 -6.02
N GLN A 44 6.83 -1.95 -4.97
CA GLN A 44 7.67 -2.74 -4.07
C GLN A 44 8.25 -3.98 -4.74
N MET A 45 7.47 -4.72 -5.53
CA MET A 45 7.99 -5.84 -6.30
C MET A 45 9.08 -5.41 -7.27
N ALA A 46 8.89 -4.28 -7.95
CA ALA A 46 9.90 -3.70 -8.82
C ALA A 46 11.17 -3.36 -8.05
N THR A 47 11.04 -2.68 -6.89
CA THR A 47 12.19 -2.33 -6.03
C THR A 47 12.96 -3.57 -5.61
N ASN A 48 12.27 -4.63 -5.18
CA ASN A 48 12.91 -5.88 -4.76
C ASN A 48 13.67 -6.58 -5.90
N ARG A 49 13.21 -6.43 -7.15
CA ARG A 49 13.94 -6.94 -8.32
C ARG A 49 15.23 -6.16 -8.57
N PHE A 50 15.22 -4.84 -8.37
CA PHE A 50 16.40 -3.99 -8.60
C PHE A 50 17.43 -4.07 -7.45
N THR A 51 17.01 -4.44 -6.24
CA THR A 51 17.93 -4.52 -5.09
C THR A 51 18.69 -5.84 -4.96
N GLY A 52 18.29 -6.89 -5.70
CA GLY A 52 18.87 -8.24 -5.57
C GLY A 52 20.36 -8.32 -5.88
N ASP A 53 20.85 -7.49 -6.81
CA ASP A 53 22.25 -7.50 -7.27
C ASP A 53 23.09 -6.35 -6.70
N LEU A 54 22.51 -5.51 -5.83
CA LEU A 54 23.19 -4.34 -5.27
C LEU A 54 23.99 -4.70 -4.02
N GLN A 55 25.07 -3.96 -3.78
CA GLN A 55 25.79 -3.99 -2.51
C GLN A 55 24.85 -3.57 -1.36
N ALA A 56 25.01 -4.18 -0.18
CA ALA A 56 24.10 -4.05 0.95
C ALA A 56 23.70 -2.59 1.29
N VAL A 57 24.66 -1.66 1.30
CA VAL A 57 24.41 -0.24 1.58
C VAL A 57 23.49 0.39 0.54
N ALA A 58 23.74 0.12 -0.75
CA ALA A 58 22.92 0.62 -1.84
C ALA A 58 21.51 -0.01 -1.85
N ALA A 59 21.40 -1.30 -1.52
CA ALA A 59 20.12 -1.99 -1.43
C ALA A 59 19.21 -1.41 -0.33
N VAL A 60 19.76 -1.11 0.85
CA VAL A 60 19.01 -0.47 1.95
C VAL A 60 18.61 0.96 1.57
N GLY A 61 19.53 1.73 0.98
CA GLY A 61 19.25 3.10 0.52
C GLY A 61 18.12 3.16 -0.50
N LEU A 62 18.16 2.31 -1.53
CA LEU A 62 17.12 2.23 -2.56
C LEU A 62 15.77 1.79 -1.96
N THR A 63 15.78 0.83 -1.03
CA THR A 63 14.57 0.37 -0.35
C THR A 63 13.93 1.49 0.49
N GLY A 64 14.74 2.26 1.23
CA GLY A 64 14.28 3.39 2.03
C GLY A 64 13.70 4.52 1.18
N ILE A 65 14.42 4.94 0.13
CA ILE A 65 13.95 5.98 -0.80
C ILE A 65 12.65 5.55 -1.48
N SER A 66 12.58 4.29 -1.94
CA SER A 66 11.37 3.76 -2.58
C SER A 66 10.17 3.78 -1.62
N LEU A 67 10.36 3.43 -0.35
CA LEU A 67 9.29 3.48 0.65
C LEU A 67 8.78 4.90 0.87
N ILE A 68 9.68 5.88 1.02
CA ILE A 68 9.33 7.30 1.20
C ILE A 68 8.62 7.84 -0.06
N ALA A 69 9.15 7.56 -1.25
CA ALA A 69 8.58 8.02 -2.51
C ALA A 69 7.15 7.50 -2.71
N ARG A 70 6.88 6.23 -2.39
CA ARG A 70 5.54 5.64 -2.48
C ARG A 70 4.58 6.24 -1.45
N ALA A 71 5.04 6.53 -0.23
CA ALA A 71 4.22 7.19 0.78
C ALA A 71 3.79 8.59 0.31
N TRP A 72 4.72 9.39 -0.22
CA TRP A 72 4.42 10.72 -0.76
C TRP A 72 3.47 10.68 -1.96
N MET A 73 3.65 9.71 -2.86
CA MET A 73 2.73 9.49 -3.97
C MET A 73 1.28 9.31 -3.48
N VAL A 74 1.07 8.45 -2.48
CA VAL A 74 -0.26 8.21 -1.89
C VAL A 74 -0.81 9.48 -1.27
N VAL A 75 -0.01 10.19 -0.47
CA VAL A 75 -0.42 11.44 0.17
C VAL A 75 -0.84 12.47 -0.88
N ILE A 76 -0.05 12.69 -1.92
CA ILE A 76 -0.36 13.66 -2.97
C ILE A 76 -1.67 13.31 -3.67
N ILE A 77 -1.88 12.04 -4.03
CA ILE A 77 -3.12 11.60 -4.68
C ILE A 77 -4.33 11.80 -3.77
N LEU A 78 -4.23 11.43 -2.49
CA LEU A 78 -5.31 11.63 -1.52
C LEU A 78 -5.62 13.12 -1.33
N PHE A 79 -4.61 13.98 -1.28
CA PHE A 79 -4.78 15.43 -1.21
C PHE A 79 -5.48 15.99 -2.44
N ILE A 80 -5.07 15.57 -3.65
CA ILE A 80 -5.73 15.98 -4.90
C ILE A 80 -7.20 15.56 -4.86
N VAL A 81 -7.51 14.33 -4.46
CA VAL A 81 -8.89 13.84 -4.37
C VAL A 81 -9.70 14.61 -3.33
N ALA A 82 -9.11 14.93 -2.17
CA ALA A 82 -9.77 15.69 -1.12
C ALA A 82 -10.09 17.13 -1.55
N LEU A 83 -9.20 17.76 -2.33
CA LEU A 83 -9.32 19.16 -2.74
C LEU A 83 -10.16 19.36 -4.00
N GLN A 84 -10.04 18.45 -4.99
CA GLN A 84 -10.63 18.64 -6.32
C GLN A 84 -11.91 17.83 -6.55
N TYR A 85 -12.14 16.76 -5.80
CA TYR A 85 -13.25 15.83 -6.08
C TYR A 85 -14.19 15.67 -4.88
N SER A 86 -13.71 15.08 -3.79
CA SER A 86 -14.56 14.78 -2.62
C SER A 86 -13.73 14.42 -1.38
N LYS A 87 -13.94 15.17 -0.30
CA LYS A 87 -13.32 14.90 1.01
C LYS A 87 -13.72 13.52 1.58
N PRO A 88 -15.02 13.13 1.60
CA PRO A 88 -15.42 11.79 2.06
C PRO A 88 -14.73 10.65 1.32
N VAL A 89 -14.56 10.77 0.00
CA VAL A 89 -13.87 9.77 -0.84
C VAL A 89 -12.41 9.64 -0.41
N ALA A 90 -11.71 10.77 -0.26
CA ALA A 90 -10.31 10.78 0.15
C ALA A 90 -10.11 10.22 1.58
N LEU A 91 -10.98 10.55 2.53
CA LEU A 91 -10.89 10.04 3.91
C LEU A 91 -11.13 8.53 3.98
N THR A 92 -12.15 8.05 3.27
CA THR A 92 -12.42 6.61 3.17
C THR A 92 -11.25 5.89 2.53
N ALA A 93 -10.69 6.47 1.47
CA ALA A 93 -9.54 5.90 0.78
C ALA A 93 -8.30 5.84 1.68
N ALA A 94 -8.03 6.91 2.45
CA ALA A 94 -6.94 6.96 3.40
C ALA A 94 -7.05 5.88 4.48
N GLY A 95 -8.25 5.72 5.06
CA GLY A 95 -8.49 4.71 6.08
C GLY A 95 -8.28 3.29 5.56
N VAL A 96 -8.90 2.93 4.44
CA VAL A 96 -8.76 1.59 3.84
C VAL A 96 -7.31 1.33 3.43
N PHE A 97 -6.65 2.28 2.78
CA PHE A 97 -5.26 2.15 2.37
C PHE A 97 -4.35 1.93 3.58
N MET A 98 -4.51 2.71 4.65
CA MET A 98 -3.65 2.63 5.84
C MET A 98 -3.77 1.25 6.49
N VAL A 99 -4.99 0.72 6.60
CA VAL A 99 -5.23 -0.62 7.15
C VAL A 99 -4.60 -1.69 6.25
N ALA A 100 -4.92 -1.69 4.95
CA ALA A 100 -4.37 -2.66 4.00
C ALA A 100 -2.84 -2.64 3.93
N PHE A 101 -2.24 -1.45 3.89
CA PHE A 101 -0.79 -1.26 3.87
C PHE A 101 -0.13 -1.76 5.16
N THR A 102 -0.71 -1.46 6.33
CA THR A 102 -0.18 -1.91 7.62
C THR A 102 -0.13 -3.44 7.70
N PHE A 103 -1.23 -4.10 7.34
CA PHE A 103 -1.30 -5.56 7.34
C PHE A 103 -0.41 -6.19 6.27
N ASP A 104 -0.28 -5.56 5.10
CA ASP A 104 0.66 -6.01 4.07
C ASP A 104 2.11 -5.97 4.56
N LEU A 105 2.50 -4.87 5.22
CA LEU A 105 3.83 -4.67 5.79
C LEU A 105 4.10 -5.69 6.91
N LEU A 106 3.16 -5.86 7.84
CA LEU A 106 3.25 -6.87 8.90
C LEU A 106 3.41 -8.28 8.31
N GLY A 107 2.60 -8.63 7.32
CA GLY A 107 2.66 -9.94 6.67
C GLY A 107 4.02 -10.22 6.06
N ARG A 108 4.64 -9.21 5.42
CA ARG A 108 5.98 -9.34 4.86
C ARG A 108 7.05 -9.45 5.94
N THR A 109 6.96 -8.66 7.00
CA THR A 109 7.91 -8.72 8.12
C THR A 109 7.88 -10.08 8.81
N ILE A 110 6.70 -10.65 9.03
CA ILE A 110 6.55 -12.00 9.61
C ILE A 110 7.18 -13.04 8.69
N LEU A 111 6.90 -12.98 7.38
CA LEU A 111 7.47 -13.90 6.40
C LEU A 111 9.00 -13.81 6.33
N GLN A 112 9.58 -12.62 6.48
CA GLN A 112 11.04 -12.43 6.52
C GLN A 112 11.67 -12.92 7.83
N ALA A 113 10.97 -12.80 8.96
CA ALA A 113 11.45 -13.30 10.25
C ALA A 113 11.39 -14.84 10.34
N ALA A 114 10.53 -15.47 9.55
CA ALA A 114 10.34 -16.93 9.51
C ALA A 114 11.30 -17.67 8.57
N THR A 115 12.07 -16.95 7.74
CA THR A 115 13.04 -17.49 6.76
C THR A 115 14.47 -17.21 7.18
#